data_AF-A0A7V9KF34-F1
#
_entry.id   AF-A0A7V9KF34-F1
#
_cell.length_a   1.000
_cell.length_b   1.000
_cell.length_c   1.000
_cell.angle_alpha   90.00
_cell.angle_beta   90.00
_cell.angle_gamma   90.00
#
_symmetry.space_group_name_H-M   'P 1'
#
loop_
_entity.id
_entity.type
_entity.pdbx_description
1 polymer ?
#
loop_
_entity_poly.entity_id
_entity_poly.type
_entity_poly.pdbx_seq_one_letter_code
_entity_poly.pdbx_strand_id
1 'polypeptide(L)'
;MSQPPEYTEEELQALEAEMEKITVDDVLLQTIVSLINLAARKGGLTAPPGEGPAPDWEQMRLGIEATRALMALVEPRHRAQLGPIRDGLSRLQMHYAQNSGAAGAAEAPAQPGAGPAVPP
;
A
#
# COMPACT_ATOMS: atom_id res chain seq x y z
N MET A 1 2.22 -30.07 -20.43
CA MET A 1 1.57 -28.81 -20.85
C MET A 1 0.08 -29.06 -20.73
N SER A 2 -0.60 -28.43 -19.77
CA SER A 2 -2.06 -28.53 -19.66
C SER A 2 -2.67 -27.68 -20.77
N GLN A 3 -3.46 -28.30 -21.64
CA GLN A 3 -4.25 -27.57 -22.63
C GLN A 3 -5.25 -26.69 -21.84
N PRO A 4 -5.40 -25.40 -22.18
CA PRO A 4 -6.43 -24.59 -21.54
C PRO A 4 -7.79 -25.26 -21.75
N PRO A 5 -8.72 -25.16 -20.77
CA PRO A 5 -10.05 -25.73 -20.91
C PRO A 5 -10.71 -25.19 -22.18
N GLU A 6 -11.22 -26.07 -23.04
CA GLU A 6 -12.10 -25.67 -24.14
C GLU A 6 -13.48 -25.41 -23.54
N TYR A 7 -13.87 -24.14 -23.50
CA TYR A 7 -15.19 -23.71 -23.08
C TYR A 7 -16.20 -23.97 -24.21
N THR A 8 -17.39 -24.45 -23.85
CA THR A 8 -18.53 -24.52 -24.78
C THR A 8 -19.02 -23.12 -25.15
N GLU A 9 -19.77 -22.98 -26.23
CA GLU A 9 -20.30 -21.69 -26.68
C GLU A 9 -21.28 -21.06 -25.66
N GLU A 10 -22.06 -21.89 -24.96
CA GLU A 10 -22.92 -21.45 -23.86
C GLU A 10 -22.11 -20.96 -22.65
N GLU A 11 -21.02 -21.65 -22.29
CA GLU A 11 -20.11 -21.24 -21.21
C GLU A 11 -19.35 -19.95 -21.56
N LEU A 12 -18.96 -19.77 -22.82
CA LEU A 12 -18.33 -18.53 -23.33
C LEU A 12 -19.28 -17.34 -23.19
N GLN A 13 -20.54 -17.48 -23.61
CA GLN A 13 -21.54 -16.43 -23.47
C GLN A 13 -21.83 -16.11 -22.00
N ALA A 14 -21.88 -17.13 -21.14
CA ALA A 14 -22.05 -16.92 -19.70
C ALA A 14 -20.86 -16.15 -19.08
N LEU A 15 -19.63 -16.49 -19.48
CA LEU A 15 -18.42 -15.80 -19.03
C LEU A 15 -18.40 -14.34 -19.50
N GLU A 16 -18.75 -14.06 -20.76
CA GLU A 16 -18.85 -12.70 -21.29
C GLU A 16 -19.88 -11.86 -20.51
N ALA A 17 -21.04 -12.43 -20.21
CA ALA A 17 -22.08 -11.77 -19.42
C ALA A 17 -21.67 -11.54 -17.96
N GLU A 18 -20.79 -12.38 -17.39
CA GLU A 18 -20.19 -12.12 -16.08
C GLU A 18 -19.15 -11.00 -16.14
N MET A 19 -18.31 -11.00 -17.17
CA MET A 19 -17.29 -9.97 -17.38
C MET A 19 -17.90 -8.57 -17.56
N GLU A 20 -19.07 -8.47 -18.20
CA GLU A 20 -19.80 -7.20 -18.36
C GLU A 20 -20.24 -6.58 -17.03
N LYS A 21 -20.42 -7.40 -15.98
CA LYS A 21 -20.82 -6.92 -14.65
C LYS A 21 -19.65 -6.36 -13.85
N ILE A 22 -18.43 -6.77 -14.15
CA ILE A 22 -17.24 -6.37 -13.39
C ILE A 22 -16.80 -4.98 -13.87
N THR A 23 -16.74 -4.03 -12.94
CA THR A 23 -16.27 -2.69 -13.27
C THR A 23 -14.77 -2.55 -12.96
N VAL A 24 -14.13 -1.57 -13.62
CA VAL A 24 -12.75 -1.18 -13.29
C VAL A 24 -12.65 -0.73 -11.82
N ASP A 25 -13.70 -0.09 -11.30
CA ASP A 25 -13.75 0.33 -9.90
C ASP A 25 -13.64 -0.86 -8.94
N ASP A 26 -14.31 -1.97 -9.23
CA ASP A 26 -14.25 -3.20 -8.41
C ASP A 26 -12.82 -3.75 -8.34
N VAL A 27 -12.14 -3.79 -9.49
CA VAL A 27 -10.74 -4.24 -9.60
C VAL A 27 -9.80 -3.31 -8.84
N LEU A 28 -10.01 -1.99 -8.94
CA LEU A 28 -9.21 -1.01 -8.21
C LEU A 28 -9.40 -1.11 -6.70
N LEU A 29 -10.65 -1.26 -6.24
CA LEU A 29 -10.97 -1.44 -4.82
C LEU A 29 -10.34 -2.73 -4.27
N GLN A 30 -10.44 -3.84 -5.00
CA GLN A 30 -9.80 -5.10 -4.62
C GLN A 30 -8.27 -4.96 -4.58
N THR A 31 -7.68 -4.28 -5.56
CA THR A 31 -6.24 -4.02 -5.61
C THR A 31 -5.78 -3.19 -4.41
N ILE A 32 -6.54 -2.16 -4.03
CA ILE A 32 -6.26 -1.35 -2.84
C ILE A 32 -6.23 -2.22 -1.58
N VAL A 33 -7.21 -3.10 -1.40
CA VAL A 33 -7.25 -4.02 -0.25
C VAL A 33 -6.03 -4.94 -0.25
N SER A 34 -5.67 -5.50 -1.40
CA SER A 34 -4.49 -6.36 -1.55
C SER A 34 -3.19 -5.60 -1.22
N LEU A 35 -3.04 -4.35 -1.67
CA LEU A 35 -1.87 -3.52 -1.38
C LEU A 35 -1.75 -3.22 0.11
N ILE A 36 -2.85 -2.88 0.79
CA ILE A 36 -2.85 -2.64 2.24
C ILE A 36 -2.38 -3.89 2.99
N ASN A 37 -2.95 -5.06 2.67
CA ASN A 37 -2.59 -6.32 3.32
C ASN A 37 -1.13 -6.72 3.05
N LEU A 38 -0.68 -6.54 1.81
CA LEU A 38 0.71 -6.84 1.45
C LEU A 38 1.69 -5.89 2.14
N ALA A 39 1.40 -4.59 2.17
CA ALA A 39 2.22 -3.59 2.85
C ALA A 39 2.30 -3.85 4.35
N ALA A 40 1.19 -4.27 4.99
CA ALA A 40 1.19 -4.66 6.40
C ALA A 40 2.14 -5.84 6.65
N ARG A 41 2.07 -6.87 5.79
CA ARG A 41 2.95 -8.05 5.90
C ARG A 41 4.42 -7.70 5.67
N LYS A 42 4.71 -6.85 4.68
CA LYS A 42 6.07 -6.36 4.38
C LYS A 42 6.62 -5.48 5.50
N GLY A 43 5.78 -4.68 6.15
CA GLY A 43 6.13 -3.87 7.31
C GLY A 43 6.21 -4.61 8.65
N GLY A 44 6.01 -5.93 8.66
CA GLY A 44 6.07 -6.75 9.89
C GLY A 44 4.88 -6.56 10.84
N LEU A 45 3.77 -5.96 10.40
CA LEU A 45 2.57 -5.74 11.23
C LEU A 45 1.74 -7.01 11.47
N THR A 46 1.96 -8.05 10.67
CA THR A 46 1.15 -9.28 10.70
C THR A 46 1.82 -10.44 11.42
N ALA A 47 3.10 -10.30 11.79
CA ALA A 47 3.84 -11.33 12.52
C ALA A 47 4.04 -10.89 13.99
N PRO A 48 4.14 -11.83 14.94
CA PRO A 48 4.51 -11.52 16.31
C PRO A 48 5.86 -10.79 16.37
N PRO A 49 6.08 -9.89 17.35
CA PRO A 49 7.36 -9.22 17.52
C PRO A 49 8.52 -10.23 17.66
N GLY A 50 9.55 -10.08 16.83
CA GLY A 50 10.72 -10.98 16.82
C GLY A 50 10.51 -12.26 16.00
N GLU A 51 9.34 -12.46 15.39
CA GLU A 51 9.07 -13.57 14.48
C GLU A 51 8.91 -13.07 13.04
N GLY A 52 9.42 -13.85 12.08
CA GLY A 52 9.32 -13.54 10.66
C GLY A 52 10.50 -12.74 10.09
N PRO A 53 10.45 -12.42 8.79
CA PRO A 53 11.51 -11.68 8.11
C PRO A 53 11.58 -10.22 8.62
N ALA A 54 12.76 -9.62 8.49
CA ALA A 54 12.94 -8.20 8.78
C ALA A 54 11.97 -7.35 7.94
N PRO A 55 11.41 -6.25 8.51
CA PRO A 55 10.53 -5.37 7.77
C PRO A 55 11.21 -4.76 6.53
N ASP A 56 10.48 -4.79 5.41
CA ASP A 56 10.86 -4.15 4.16
C ASP A 56 10.15 -2.80 4.07
N TRP A 57 10.81 -1.77 4.59
CA TRP A 57 10.26 -0.41 4.66
C TRP A 57 10.07 0.21 3.28
N GLU A 58 10.91 -0.12 2.30
CA GLU A 58 10.75 0.41 0.94
C GLU A 58 9.49 -0.14 0.28
N GLN A 59 9.26 -1.46 0.38
CA GLN A 59 8.03 -2.08 -0.12
C GLN A 59 6.79 -1.58 0.61
N MET A 60 6.88 -1.34 1.92
CA MET A 60 5.78 -0.75 2.69
C MET A 60 5.47 0.68 2.22
N ARG A 61 6.49 1.52 1.99
CA ARG A 61 6.34 2.87 1.44
C ARG A 61 5.66 2.85 0.08
N LEU A 62 6.12 1.97 -0.81
CA LEU A 62 5.52 1.81 -2.15
C LEU A 62 4.04 1.39 -2.05
N GLY A 63 3.70 0.46 -1.15
CA GLY A 63 2.31 0.05 -0.92
C GLY A 63 1.43 1.20 -0.41
N ILE A 64 1.95 2.03 0.49
CA ILE A 64 1.25 3.24 0.99
C ILE A 64 1.00 4.23 -0.15
N GLU A 65 2.02 4.51 -0.96
CA GLU A 65 1.93 5.48 -2.06
C GLU A 65 0.97 5.00 -3.16
N ALA A 66 1.09 3.74 -3.59
CA ALA A 66 0.19 3.13 -4.56
C ALA A 66 -1.26 3.16 -4.06
N THR A 67 -1.48 2.79 -2.80
CA THR A 67 -2.82 2.85 -2.19
C THR A 67 -3.40 4.26 -2.25
N ARG A 68 -2.63 5.29 -1.88
CA ARG A 68 -3.10 6.69 -1.94
C ARG A 68 -3.45 7.11 -3.36
N ALA A 69 -2.62 6.77 -4.34
CA ALA A 69 -2.85 7.11 -5.73
C ALA A 69 -4.14 6.48 -6.26
N LEU A 70 -4.35 5.19 -6.01
CA LEU A 70 -5.56 4.48 -6.45
C LEU A 70 -6.81 4.97 -5.72
N MET A 71 -6.72 5.25 -4.42
CA MET A 71 -7.85 5.80 -3.65
C MET A 71 -8.37 7.11 -4.22
N ALA A 72 -7.48 8.00 -4.68
CA ALA A 72 -7.88 9.27 -5.28
C ALA A 72 -8.74 9.09 -6.55
N LEU A 73 -8.57 7.98 -7.29
CA LEU A 73 -9.33 7.68 -8.51
C LEU A 73 -10.75 7.17 -8.23
N VAL A 74 -10.96 6.47 -7.11
CA VAL A 74 -12.24 5.83 -6.76
C VAL A 74 -13.05 6.64 -5.75
N GLU A 75 -12.40 7.49 -4.96
CA GLU A 75 -13.03 8.28 -3.90
C GLU A 75 -14.23 9.14 -4.34
N PRO A 76 -14.22 9.82 -5.50
CA PRO A 76 -15.36 10.62 -5.94
C PRO A 76 -16.67 9.83 -6.04
N ARG A 77 -16.59 8.53 -6.38
CA ARG A 77 -17.74 7.63 -6.56
C ARG A 77 -18.04 6.77 -5.33
N HIS A 78 -17.01 6.42 -4.56
CA HIS A 78 -17.10 5.39 -3.51
C HIS A 78 -16.84 5.90 -2.08
N ARG A 79 -16.80 7.23 -1.86
CA ARG A 79 -16.39 7.85 -0.58
C ARG A 79 -16.95 7.19 0.68
N ALA A 80 -18.24 6.83 0.69
CA ALA A 80 -18.93 6.24 1.84
C ALA A 80 -18.40 4.85 2.21
N GLN A 81 -17.85 4.10 1.25
CA GLN A 81 -17.38 2.72 1.42
C GLN A 81 -15.88 2.66 1.79
N LEU A 82 -15.15 3.77 1.64
CA LEU A 82 -13.69 3.81 1.83
C LEU A 82 -13.25 3.96 3.30
N GLY A 83 -14.16 4.01 4.28
CA GLY A 83 -13.82 4.17 5.71
C GLY A 83 -12.76 3.16 6.20
N PRO A 84 -13.01 1.84 6.11
CA PRO A 84 -12.06 0.82 6.53
C PRO A 84 -10.71 0.87 5.79
N ILE A 85 -10.73 1.27 4.52
CA ILE A 85 -9.52 1.43 3.70
C ILE A 85 -8.67 2.61 4.21
N ARG A 86 -9.31 3.75 4.54
CA ARG A 86 -8.62 4.91 5.14
C ARG A 86 -8.01 4.55 6.50
N ASP A 87 -8.72 3.77 7.31
CA ASP A 87 -8.21 3.33 8.61
C ASP A 87 -7.00 2.40 8.46
N GLY A 88 -7.07 1.44 7.54
CA GLY A 88 -5.97 0.54 7.21
C GLY A 88 -4.73 1.31 6.73
N LEU A 89 -4.92 2.24 5.79
CA LEU A 89 -3.85 3.10 5.29
C LEU A 89 -3.22 3.96 6.40
N SER A 90 -4.04 4.52 7.29
CA SER A 90 -3.56 5.34 8.41
C SER A 90 -2.68 4.52 9.37
N ARG A 91 -3.07 3.27 9.67
CA ARG A 91 -2.26 2.36 10.49
C ARG A 91 -0.90 2.06 9.84
N LEU A 92 -0.88 1.81 8.53
CA LEU A 92 0.36 1.62 7.79
C LEU A 92 1.26 2.85 7.88
N GLN A 93 0.72 4.04 7.64
CA GLN A 93 1.48 5.30 7.69
C GLN A 93 2.07 5.57 9.07
N MET A 94 1.29 5.36 10.14
CA MET A 94 1.77 5.50 11.51
C MET A 94 2.89 4.53 11.82
N HIS A 95 2.73 3.25 11.46
CA HIS A 95 3.76 2.23 11.69
C HIS A 95 5.04 2.52 10.89
N TYR A 96 4.89 2.93 9.63
CA TYR A 96 6.02 3.33 8.80
C TYR A 96 6.77 4.52 9.44
N ALA A 97 6.08 5.61 9.78
CA ALA A 97 6.71 6.80 10.36
C ALA A 97 7.45 6.52 11.68
N GLN A 98 6.92 5.64 12.53
CA GLN A 98 7.54 5.27 13.81
C GLN A 98 8.84 4.47 13.64
N ASN A 99 8.97 3.68 12.58
CA ASN A 99 10.03 2.68 12.46
C ASN A 99 11.01 2.95 11.31
N SER A 100 10.58 3.59 10.22
CA SER A 100 11.45 3.92 9.07
C SER A 100 12.36 5.12 9.34
N GLY A 101 11.98 6.00 10.27
CA GLY A 101 12.79 7.14 10.71
C GLY A 101 14.12 6.74 11.39
N ALA A 102 14.23 5.50 11.89
CA ALA A 102 15.49 4.97 12.42
C ALA A 102 16.52 4.65 11.33
N ALA A 103 16.09 4.47 10.06
CA ALA A 103 16.96 4.23 8.92
C ALA A 103 17.32 5.52 8.14
N GLY A 104 16.57 6.62 8.35
CA GLY A 104 16.74 7.89 7.62
C GLY A 104 17.50 9.00 8.36
N ALA A 105 17.92 8.77 9.61
CA ALA A 105 18.68 9.78 10.39
C ALA A 105 20.16 9.93 9.97
N ALA A 106 20.61 9.25 8.91
CA ALA A 106 21.99 9.35 8.42
C ALA A 106 22.24 10.53 7.46
N GLU A 107 21.21 11.27 7.03
CA GLU A 107 21.39 12.44 6.15
C GLU A 107 20.54 13.63 6.62
N ALA A 108 20.87 14.15 7.81
CA ALA A 108 20.64 15.56 8.08
C ALA A 108 21.85 16.35 7.56
N PRO A 109 21.70 17.41 6.72
CA PRO A 109 22.82 18.27 6.37
C PRO A 109 23.32 18.94 7.66
N ALA A 110 24.61 18.80 7.94
CA ALA A 110 25.26 19.55 9.02
C ALA A 110 25.01 21.05 8.79
N GLN A 111 24.28 21.69 9.70
CA GLN A 111 24.23 23.14 9.76
C GLN A 111 25.65 23.65 10.09
N PRO A 112 26.25 24.57 9.31
CA PRO A 112 27.49 25.21 9.71
C PRO A 112 27.16 26.19 10.85
N GLY A 113 27.35 25.73 12.08
CA GLY A 113 27.24 26.55 13.28
C GLY A 113 28.36 27.59 13.34
N ALA A 114 27.94 28.85 13.28
CA ALA A 114 28.57 30.08 13.75
C ALA A 114 29.91 29.95 14.50
N GLY A 115 30.93 30.65 13.98
CA GLY A 115 32.21 30.83 14.66
C GLY A 115 32.08 31.60 15.98
N PRO A 116 33.02 31.41 16.93
CA PRO A 116 32.91 32.00 18.26
C PRO A 116 33.16 33.51 18.23
N ALA A 117 32.24 34.27 18.82
CA ALA A 117 32.44 35.67 19.15
C ALA A 117 33.43 35.78 20.33
N VAL A 118 34.50 36.55 20.14
CA VAL A 118 35.47 36.90 21.18
C VAL A 118 34.91 38.08 22.01
N PRO A 119 34.83 38.00 23.35
CA PRO A 119 34.44 39.14 24.18
C PRO A 119 35.64 40.06 24.49
N PRO A 120 35.40 41.33 24.90
CA PRO A 120 36.43 42.37 25.08
C PRO A 120 37.36 42.15 26.27
#